data_AF-A0A0Q6MX28-F1
#
_entry.id   AF-A0A0Q6MX28-F1
#
_cell.length_a   1.000
_cell.length_b   1.000
_cell.length_c   1.000
_cell.angle_alpha   90.00
_cell.angle_beta   90.00
_cell.angle_gamma   90.00
#
_symmetry.space_group_name_H-M   'P 1'
#
loop_
_entity.id
_entity.type
_entity.pdbx_description
1 polymer ?
#
loop_
_entity_poly.entity_id
_entity_poly.type
_entity_poly.pdbx_seq_one_letter_code
_entity_poly.pdbx_strand_id
1 'polypeptide(L)'
;MPLGDYLMTTTTPQVGYLYLCSSNAGKFQKGDAGPWFNGTNSGSTTTATTWDLTKKLYVAVTKAATGTLSSTFSVSWPSIGGNGLPGHNTGDFPITDTTLKQYDGNPNSIKSKTIAWGLPSTPTYHDTPSCVGYGAIGVFLTGARLFAATDAVSRDARAWEITDACGGHPSTDAYHYHSLPACGLTADVAGQHSALVGYASDGFGIYGNLGEGGTALKSSDLDKCHGHIHAGAPSSEYHYHTTDDFPYTVGCFRGTAATTD
;
A
#
# COMPACT_ATOMS: atom_id res chain seq x y z
N MET A 1 -10.03 8.18 -10.72
CA MET A 1 -8.85 8.47 -9.89
C MET A 1 -7.71 8.91 -10.80
N PRO A 2 -6.91 9.92 -10.44
CA PRO A 2 -5.68 10.25 -11.17
C PRO A 2 -4.74 9.03 -11.23
N LEU A 3 -4.07 8.85 -12.36
CA LEU A 3 -3.09 7.77 -12.53
C LEU A 3 -1.74 8.17 -11.96
N GLY A 4 -1.16 7.31 -11.11
CA GLY A 4 0.06 7.61 -10.35
C GLY A 4 1.40 7.41 -11.07
N ASP A 5 1.41 6.92 -12.32
CA ASP A 5 2.63 6.51 -13.06
C ASP A 5 3.78 7.54 -13.13
N TYR A 6 3.48 8.83 -12.94
CA TYR A 6 4.45 9.92 -12.99
C TYR A 6 4.63 10.63 -11.64
N LEU A 7 4.07 10.09 -10.57
CA LEU A 7 4.10 10.68 -9.22
C LEU A 7 5.19 10.02 -8.37
N MET A 8 6.39 9.82 -8.92
CA MET A 8 7.53 9.26 -8.21
C MET A 8 8.76 10.16 -8.32
N THR A 9 9.58 10.18 -7.28
CA THR A 9 10.79 11.00 -7.18
C THR A 9 11.93 10.22 -6.52
N THR A 10 13.17 10.53 -6.84
CA THR A 10 14.40 9.92 -6.28
C THR A 10 15.32 10.93 -5.63
N THR A 11 14.99 12.21 -5.69
CA THR A 11 15.85 13.29 -5.21
C THR A 11 15.31 13.89 -3.93
N THR A 12 14.06 14.35 -3.95
CA THR A 12 13.40 14.96 -2.80
C THR A 12 11.95 14.50 -2.67
N PRO A 13 11.48 14.24 -1.44
CA PRO A 13 10.09 13.90 -1.17
C PRO A 13 9.15 15.08 -1.45
N GLN A 14 7.97 14.80 -2.00
CA GLN A 14 6.98 15.78 -2.46
C GLN A 14 5.57 15.30 -2.09
N VAL A 15 4.67 16.25 -1.76
CA VAL A 15 3.26 15.95 -1.45
C VAL A 15 2.59 15.27 -2.64
N GLY A 16 1.94 14.13 -2.40
CA GLY A 16 1.31 13.32 -3.44
C GLY A 16 2.27 12.53 -4.33
N TYR A 17 3.55 12.43 -3.97
CA TYR A 17 4.54 11.63 -4.67
C TYR A 17 5.07 10.50 -3.78
N LEU A 18 5.53 9.43 -4.44
CA LEU A 18 6.29 8.36 -3.81
C LEU A 18 7.80 8.67 -3.93
N TYR A 19 8.49 8.80 -2.80
CA TYR A 19 9.94 8.97 -2.78
C TYR A 19 10.62 7.60 -2.77
N LEU A 20 11.13 7.18 -3.93
CA LEU A 20 11.68 5.84 -4.17
C LEU A 20 13.22 5.84 -4.08
N CYS A 21 13.78 4.80 -3.45
CA CYS A 21 15.24 4.58 -3.42
C CYS A 21 15.79 4.04 -4.76
N SER A 22 14.93 3.82 -5.75
CA SER A 22 15.29 3.23 -7.04
C SER A 22 15.40 4.29 -8.13
N SER A 23 16.48 4.23 -8.91
CA SER A 23 16.70 5.07 -10.09
C SER A 23 15.71 4.84 -11.25
N ASN A 24 14.73 3.95 -11.07
CA ASN A 24 13.66 3.64 -12.01
C ASN A 24 12.42 4.55 -11.85
N ALA A 25 12.38 5.46 -10.87
CA ALA A 25 11.28 6.42 -10.76
C ALA A 25 11.04 7.16 -12.10
N GLY A 26 9.80 7.12 -12.59
CA GLY A 26 9.41 7.69 -13.88
C GLY A 26 9.91 6.93 -15.12
N LYS A 27 10.55 5.77 -14.97
CA LYS A 27 11.04 4.89 -16.05
C LYS A 27 10.26 3.58 -16.09
N PHE A 28 8.94 3.69 -16.17
CA PHE A 28 8.08 2.53 -16.16
C PHE A 28 7.96 1.85 -17.52
N GLN A 29 7.76 0.53 -17.48
CA GLN A 29 7.41 -0.24 -18.68
C GLN A 29 5.90 -0.27 -18.82
N LYS A 30 5.38 0.29 -19.92
CA LYS A 30 3.94 0.24 -20.18
C LYS A 30 3.49 -1.20 -20.44
N GLY A 31 2.37 -1.58 -19.84
CA GLY A 31 1.67 -2.84 -20.12
C GLY A 31 0.39 -2.58 -20.89
N ASP A 32 -0.41 -3.63 -21.05
CA ASP A 32 -1.73 -3.52 -21.67
C ASP A 32 -2.71 -2.91 -20.67
N ALA A 33 -3.14 -1.67 -20.93
CA ALA A 33 -4.06 -0.96 -20.07
C ALA A 33 -5.47 -1.58 -20.15
N GLY A 34 -6.05 -1.88 -18.98
CA GLY A 34 -7.39 -2.44 -18.88
C GLY A 34 -8.52 -1.48 -19.29
N PRO A 35 -9.75 -1.99 -19.45
CA PRO A 35 -10.93 -1.18 -19.78
C PRO A 35 -11.31 -0.14 -18.70
N TRP A 36 -10.68 -0.21 -17.53
CA TRP A 36 -10.85 0.78 -16.46
C TRP A 36 -9.95 2.01 -16.60
N PHE A 37 -8.99 2.03 -17.54
CA PHE A 37 -8.20 3.21 -17.84
C PHE A 37 -8.98 4.16 -18.75
N ASN A 38 -9.06 5.45 -18.37
CA ASN A 38 -9.77 6.47 -19.15
C ASN A 38 -8.83 7.08 -20.18
N GLY A 39 -8.77 6.49 -21.38
CA GLY A 39 -7.96 6.96 -22.49
C GLY A 39 -8.04 6.05 -23.72
N THR A 40 -7.24 6.35 -24.73
CA THR A 40 -7.07 5.43 -25.88
C THR A 40 -6.03 4.39 -25.50
N ASN A 41 -6.44 3.11 -25.50
CA ASN A 41 -5.60 1.96 -25.17
C ASN A 41 -5.42 1.09 -26.42
N SER A 42 -4.17 0.83 -26.83
CA SER A 42 -3.85 0.00 -27.99
C SER A 42 -2.58 -0.81 -27.72
N GLY A 43 -2.73 -2.10 -27.43
CA GLY A 43 -1.64 -2.93 -26.92
C GLY A 43 -1.00 -2.31 -25.68
N SER A 44 0.33 -2.27 -25.64
CA SER A 44 1.11 -1.71 -24.54
C SER A 44 1.14 -0.17 -24.52
N THR A 45 0.28 0.50 -25.28
CA THR A 45 0.19 1.96 -25.31
C THR A 45 -1.13 2.44 -24.73
N THR A 46 -1.05 3.43 -23.83
CA THR A 46 -2.20 4.14 -23.28
C THR A 46 -1.92 5.65 -23.22
N THR A 47 -2.97 6.44 -23.46
CA THR A 47 -3.01 7.89 -23.22
C THR A 47 -3.71 8.26 -21.91
N ALA A 48 -4.08 7.27 -21.10
CA ALA A 48 -4.87 7.50 -19.90
C ALA A 48 -4.11 8.32 -18.87
N THR A 49 -4.78 9.31 -18.29
CA THR A 49 -4.30 10.11 -17.15
C THR A 49 -5.11 9.85 -15.89
N THR A 50 -6.20 9.08 -16.02
CA THR A 50 -7.07 8.66 -14.92
C THR A 50 -7.57 7.25 -15.16
N TRP A 51 -8.04 6.60 -14.10
CA TRP A 51 -8.61 5.26 -14.14
C TRP A 51 -9.81 5.14 -13.18
N ASP A 52 -10.64 4.11 -13.35
CA ASP A 52 -11.92 3.94 -12.68
C ASP A 52 -11.95 2.63 -11.89
N LEU A 53 -11.81 2.73 -10.56
CA LEU A 53 -11.83 1.58 -9.66
C LEU A 53 -13.10 0.72 -9.81
N THR A 54 -14.24 1.34 -10.12
CA THR A 54 -15.53 0.62 -10.23
C THR A 54 -15.62 -0.26 -11.47
N LYS A 55 -14.76 -0.02 -12.46
CA LYS A 55 -14.64 -0.82 -13.68
C LYS A 55 -13.46 -1.78 -13.64
N LYS A 56 -12.62 -1.70 -12.60
CA LYS A 56 -11.42 -2.54 -12.50
C LYS A 56 -11.82 -3.99 -12.34
N LEU A 57 -11.12 -4.87 -13.05
CA LEU A 57 -11.32 -6.31 -12.95
C LEU A 57 -10.49 -6.89 -11.80
N TYR A 58 -10.97 -7.98 -11.23
CA TYR A 58 -10.36 -8.63 -10.07
C TYR A 58 -10.40 -10.15 -10.21
N VAL A 59 -9.46 -10.83 -9.54
CA VAL A 59 -9.57 -12.26 -9.28
C VAL A 59 -10.69 -12.51 -8.27
N ALA A 60 -11.53 -13.51 -8.52
CA ALA A 60 -12.61 -13.89 -7.62
C ALA A 60 -12.05 -14.36 -6.25
N VAL A 61 -12.66 -13.87 -5.17
CA VAL A 61 -12.30 -14.23 -3.79
C VAL A 61 -13.06 -15.48 -3.37
N THR A 62 -12.44 -16.65 -3.54
CA THR A 62 -13.07 -17.94 -3.20
C THR A 62 -12.23 -18.79 -2.25
N LYS A 63 -10.93 -18.48 -2.08
CA LYS A 63 -10.03 -19.27 -1.24
C LYS A 63 -10.08 -18.79 0.20
N ALA A 64 -10.34 -19.72 1.11
CA ALA A 64 -10.13 -19.49 2.53
C ALA A 64 -8.64 -19.20 2.77
N ALA A 65 -8.34 -18.09 3.45
CA ALA A 65 -7.03 -17.84 4.01
C ALA A 65 -7.15 -17.81 5.53
N THR A 66 -6.27 -18.54 6.19
CA THR A 66 -6.14 -18.53 7.65
C THR A 66 -4.95 -17.66 8.02
N GLY A 67 -5.09 -16.35 7.81
CA GLY A 67 -4.12 -15.39 8.30
C GLY A 67 -3.94 -15.54 9.80
N THR A 68 -2.70 -15.68 10.22
CA THR A 68 -2.33 -15.64 11.65
C THR A 68 -1.48 -14.40 11.85
N LEU A 69 -2.05 -13.40 12.52
CA LEU A 69 -1.32 -12.25 13.01
C LEU A 69 -1.21 -12.38 14.52
N SER A 70 0.02 -12.39 15.03
CA SER A 70 0.31 -12.28 16.45
C SER A 70 1.02 -10.95 16.67
N SER A 71 0.31 -9.99 17.27
CA SER A 71 0.92 -8.78 17.79
C SER A 71 1.23 -8.99 19.27
N THR A 72 2.47 -9.38 19.60
CA THR A 72 2.94 -9.31 20.98
C THR A 72 3.51 -7.92 21.23
N PHE A 73 2.68 -7.05 21.81
CA PHE A 73 3.12 -5.76 22.32
C PHE A 73 3.89 -5.98 23.63
N SER A 74 5.22 -6.01 23.54
CA SER A 74 6.08 -5.94 24.72
C SER A 74 6.55 -4.49 24.93
N VAL A 75 6.86 -4.14 26.17
CA VAL A 75 7.19 -2.77 26.63
C VAL A 75 8.45 -2.18 25.97
N SER A 76 9.21 -2.96 25.21
CA SER A 76 10.46 -2.54 24.56
C SER A 76 10.45 -2.71 23.03
N TRP A 77 9.72 -3.69 22.48
CA TRP A 77 9.59 -3.92 21.04
C TRP A 77 8.20 -4.52 20.72
N PRO A 78 7.30 -3.82 20.01
CA PRO A 78 6.23 -4.50 19.30
C PRO A 78 6.89 -5.38 18.23
N SER A 79 6.89 -6.69 18.46
CA SER A 79 7.20 -7.64 17.40
C SER A 79 5.90 -7.88 16.63
N ILE A 80 5.86 -7.49 15.37
CA ILE A 80 4.79 -7.92 14.48
C ILE A 80 5.19 -9.27 13.93
N GLY A 81 4.55 -10.31 14.45
CA GLY A 81 4.74 -11.69 14.03
C GLY A 81 3.54 -12.19 13.26
N GLY A 82 3.73 -12.99 12.22
CA GLY A 82 2.61 -13.64 11.54
C GLY A 82 3.05 -14.55 10.40
N ASN A 83 2.10 -15.23 9.79
CA ASN A 83 2.36 -16.08 8.61
C ASN A 83 2.30 -15.31 7.28
N GLY A 84 2.05 -13.99 7.35
CA GLY A 84 2.00 -13.10 6.19
C GLY A 84 0.75 -13.25 5.31
N LEU A 85 -0.28 -13.93 5.80
CA LEU A 85 -1.57 -14.05 5.13
C LEU A 85 -2.63 -13.21 5.84
N PRO A 86 -3.65 -12.71 5.13
CA PRO A 86 -4.71 -11.94 5.74
C PRO A 86 -5.72 -12.82 6.48
N GLY A 87 -6.36 -12.25 7.50
CA GLY A 87 -7.47 -12.87 8.24
C GLY A 87 -8.81 -12.93 7.48
N HIS A 88 -8.80 -12.71 6.17
CA HIS A 88 -9.96 -12.79 5.29
C HIS A 88 -9.65 -13.66 4.07
N ASN A 89 -10.67 -14.16 3.38
CA ASN A 89 -10.51 -14.95 2.15
C ASN A 89 -9.76 -14.18 1.05
N THR A 90 -9.05 -14.88 0.19
CA THR A 90 -8.22 -14.31 -0.88
C THR A 90 -8.63 -14.81 -2.26
N GLY A 91 -8.03 -14.22 -3.30
CA GLY A 91 -8.25 -14.60 -4.68
C GLY A 91 -7.66 -15.95 -5.09
N ASP A 92 -8.23 -16.50 -6.16
CA ASP A 92 -7.71 -17.66 -6.89
C ASP A 92 -6.47 -17.35 -7.72
N PHE A 93 -5.32 -17.27 -7.06
CA PHE A 93 -4.02 -17.19 -7.74
C PHE A 93 -3.36 -18.58 -7.90
N PRO A 94 -2.55 -18.81 -8.95
CA PRO A 94 -2.15 -17.87 -10.01
C PRO A 94 -3.29 -17.50 -10.97
N ILE A 95 -3.16 -16.38 -11.69
CA ILE A 95 -4.19 -15.93 -12.62
C ILE A 95 -4.26 -16.88 -13.81
N THR A 96 -5.36 -17.64 -13.91
CA THR A 96 -5.63 -18.57 -15.02
C THR A 96 -6.67 -18.05 -16.01
N ASP A 97 -7.50 -17.08 -15.59
CA ASP A 97 -8.51 -16.44 -16.44
C ASP A 97 -7.86 -15.72 -17.62
N THR A 98 -8.23 -16.09 -18.84
CA THR A 98 -7.60 -15.54 -20.06
C THR A 98 -7.92 -14.07 -20.30
N THR A 99 -9.04 -13.57 -19.80
CA THR A 99 -9.42 -12.15 -19.87
C THR A 99 -8.54 -11.33 -18.95
N LEU A 100 -8.33 -11.79 -17.71
CA LEU A 100 -7.46 -11.10 -16.75
C LEU A 100 -5.99 -11.13 -17.20
N LYS A 101 -5.52 -12.27 -17.70
CA LYS A 101 -4.14 -12.46 -18.20
C LYS A 101 -3.75 -11.53 -19.34
N GLN A 102 -4.71 -10.95 -20.05
CA GLN A 102 -4.44 -9.93 -21.06
C GLN A 102 -3.80 -8.68 -20.42
N TYR A 103 -4.20 -8.33 -19.19
CA TYR A 103 -3.77 -7.10 -18.52
C TYR A 103 -2.68 -7.37 -17.48
N ASP A 104 -2.80 -8.48 -16.75
CA ASP A 104 -1.81 -8.94 -15.78
C ASP A 104 -1.83 -10.47 -15.70
N GLY A 105 -0.68 -11.07 -16.01
CA GLY A 105 -0.47 -12.50 -16.05
C GLY A 105 0.10 -13.11 -14.77
N ASN A 106 -0.04 -12.47 -13.60
CA ASN A 106 0.58 -12.87 -12.34
C ASN A 106 0.59 -14.42 -12.13
N PRO A 107 1.78 -15.06 -12.28
CA PRO A 107 1.90 -16.51 -12.28
C PRO A 107 2.10 -17.09 -10.87
N ASN A 108 2.11 -16.24 -9.84
CA ASN A 108 2.47 -16.63 -8.50
C ASN A 108 1.27 -17.25 -7.76
N SER A 109 1.56 -18.17 -6.84
CA SER A 109 0.56 -18.74 -5.94
C SER A 109 0.66 -18.09 -4.57
N ILE A 110 -0.46 -17.93 -3.87
CA ILE A 110 -0.47 -17.47 -2.48
C ILE A 110 0.22 -18.53 -1.62
N LYS A 111 1.23 -18.10 -0.87
CA LYS A 111 1.96 -18.91 0.11
C LYS A 111 2.16 -18.10 1.36
N SER A 112 2.09 -18.75 2.53
CA SER A 112 2.52 -18.12 3.77
C SER A 112 4.02 -17.84 3.72
N LYS A 113 4.41 -16.62 4.12
CA LYS A 113 5.80 -16.28 4.41
C LYS A 113 5.81 -15.50 5.71
N THR A 114 6.57 -16.01 6.67
CA THR A 114 6.68 -15.43 8.02
C THR A 114 6.97 -13.93 7.94
N ILE A 115 6.25 -13.16 8.74
CA ILE A 115 6.59 -11.79 9.12
C ILE A 115 7.19 -11.89 10.52
N ALA A 116 8.38 -11.35 10.70
CA ALA A 116 9.12 -11.22 11.94
C ALA A 116 9.74 -9.82 12.00
N TRP A 117 8.89 -8.79 11.91
CA TRP A 117 9.33 -7.40 11.98
C TRP A 117 9.56 -6.95 13.42
N GLY A 118 10.77 -6.47 13.68
CA GLY A 118 11.05 -5.64 14.84
C GLY A 118 10.78 -4.18 14.49
N LEU A 119 9.65 -3.64 14.97
CA LEU A 119 9.36 -2.21 14.85
C LEU A 119 9.78 -1.48 16.14
N PRO A 120 10.31 -0.25 16.05
CA PRO A 120 10.55 0.57 17.23
C PRO A 120 9.26 0.73 18.04
N SER A 121 9.30 0.44 19.33
CA SER A 121 8.17 0.68 20.26
C SER A 121 7.84 2.15 20.41
N THR A 122 8.81 3.02 20.16
CA THR A 122 8.67 4.47 20.15
C THR A 122 9.43 4.97 18.92
N PRO A 123 8.77 5.12 17.75
CA PRO A 123 9.44 5.62 16.56
C PRO A 123 9.92 7.06 16.79
N THR A 124 11.15 7.33 16.37
CA THR A 124 11.73 8.67 16.43
C THR A 124 11.47 9.40 15.12
N TYR A 125 10.85 10.57 15.20
CA TYR A 125 10.63 11.43 14.04
C TYR A 125 11.95 12.06 13.55
N HIS A 126 12.15 12.05 12.23
CA HIS A 126 13.27 12.67 11.53
C HIS A 126 12.77 13.76 10.57
N ASP A 127 13.36 14.94 10.68
CA ASP A 127 13.05 16.09 9.81
C ASP A 127 13.40 15.80 8.34
N THR A 128 14.45 15.01 8.12
CA THR A 128 14.89 14.53 6.81
C THR A 128 14.28 13.16 6.54
N PRO A 129 13.35 13.03 5.58
CA PRO A 129 12.77 11.74 5.25
C PRO A 129 13.76 10.81 4.54
N SER A 130 13.49 9.51 4.62
CA SER A 130 14.14 8.51 3.79
C SER A 130 13.18 7.91 2.77
N CYS A 131 13.70 7.48 1.63
CA CYS A 131 12.93 6.89 0.56
C CYS A 131 12.45 5.47 0.92
N VAL A 132 11.47 4.98 0.17
CA VAL A 132 10.98 3.60 0.27
C VAL A 132 11.51 2.72 -0.87
N GLY A 133 11.54 1.40 -0.64
CA GLY A 133 11.88 0.39 -1.66
C GLY A 133 10.63 -0.25 -2.30
N TYR A 134 10.85 -1.19 -3.23
CA TYR A 134 9.76 -1.98 -3.85
C TYR A 134 9.26 -3.14 -2.97
N GLY A 135 9.96 -3.44 -1.89
CA GLY A 135 9.56 -4.51 -0.96
C GLY A 135 8.47 -4.06 0.01
N ALA A 136 8.33 -4.82 1.09
CA ALA A 136 7.43 -4.47 2.17
C ALA A 136 7.88 -3.16 2.84
N ILE A 137 6.97 -2.20 2.95
CA ILE A 137 7.16 -0.90 3.60
C ILE A 137 6.29 -0.74 4.84
N GLY A 138 5.41 -1.70 5.08
CA GLY A 138 4.53 -1.75 6.24
C GLY A 138 3.72 -3.04 6.25
N VAL A 139 2.85 -3.18 7.24
CA VAL A 139 2.00 -4.35 7.46
C VAL A 139 0.65 -3.86 7.91
N PHE A 140 -0.39 -4.37 7.27
CA PHE A 140 -1.76 -4.12 7.70
C PHE A 140 -2.15 -5.08 8.82
N LEU A 141 -3.07 -4.65 9.66
CA LEU A 141 -3.63 -5.46 10.75
C LEU A 141 -4.49 -6.64 10.24
N THR A 142 -4.70 -6.76 8.91
CA THR A 142 -5.17 -8.00 8.30
C THR A 142 -4.18 -9.15 8.51
N GLY A 143 -2.88 -8.86 8.65
CA GLY A 143 -1.79 -9.83 8.78
C GLY A 143 -0.87 -9.94 7.56
N ALA A 144 -1.17 -9.22 6.48
CA ALA A 144 -0.37 -9.21 5.25
C ALA A 144 0.37 -7.88 5.04
N ARG A 145 1.43 -7.95 4.24
CA ARG A 145 2.35 -6.84 3.99
C ARG A 145 1.69 -5.72 3.18
N LEU A 146 2.11 -4.50 3.45
CA LEU A 146 1.93 -3.33 2.61
C LEU A 146 3.22 -3.11 1.82
N PHE A 147 3.10 -3.06 0.50
CA PHE A 147 4.16 -2.64 -0.42
C PHE A 147 3.93 -1.19 -0.84
N ALA A 148 4.97 -0.55 -1.37
CA ALA A 148 4.87 0.81 -1.90
C ALA A 148 3.83 0.91 -3.01
N ALA A 149 3.33 2.12 -3.30
CA ALA A 149 2.24 2.35 -4.27
C ALA A 149 2.54 1.90 -5.72
N THR A 150 3.76 1.43 -5.98
CA THR A 150 4.23 1.02 -7.29
C THR A 150 4.51 -0.45 -7.41
N ASP A 151 4.33 -0.97 -8.62
CA ASP A 151 4.75 -2.32 -8.96
C ASP A 151 6.27 -2.40 -9.20
N ALA A 152 6.77 -3.60 -9.50
CA ALA A 152 8.20 -3.84 -9.72
C ALA A 152 8.79 -3.11 -10.94
N VAL A 153 7.94 -2.57 -11.83
CA VAL A 153 8.34 -1.78 -13.00
C VAL A 153 7.93 -0.31 -12.87
N SER A 154 7.71 0.17 -11.64
CA SER A 154 7.49 1.59 -11.31
C SER A 154 6.20 2.20 -11.87
N ARG A 155 5.15 1.41 -12.10
CA ARG A 155 3.80 1.90 -12.44
C ARG A 155 2.93 2.01 -11.19
N ASP A 156 1.81 2.74 -11.27
CA ASP A 156 0.76 2.72 -10.24
C ASP A 156 0.18 1.29 -10.09
N ALA A 157 0.65 0.56 -9.07
CA ALA A 157 0.29 -0.85 -8.85
C ALA A 157 -1.23 -1.03 -8.73
N ARG A 158 -1.89 -0.11 -8.03
CA ARG A 158 -3.34 -0.15 -7.82
C ARG A 158 -4.11 0.01 -9.13
N ALA A 159 -3.57 0.70 -10.12
CA ALA A 159 -4.18 0.80 -11.45
C ALA A 159 -3.81 -0.38 -12.35
N TRP A 160 -2.55 -0.82 -12.34
CA TRP A 160 -1.99 -1.72 -13.35
C TRP A 160 -2.04 -3.21 -13.01
N GLU A 161 -1.93 -3.58 -11.73
CA GLU A 161 -1.88 -4.99 -11.32
C GLU A 161 -3.28 -5.52 -11.04
N ILE A 162 -3.55 -6.75 -11.47
CA ILE A 162 -4.80 -7.43 -11.13
C ILE A 162 -4.64 -8.03 -9.74
N THR A 163 -5.48 -7.54 -8.83
CA THR A 163 -5.57 -8.04 -7.47
C THR A 163 -6.81 -8.92 -7.32
N ASP A 164 -6.95 -9.56 -6.16
CA ASP A 164 -8.27 -10.02 -5.74
C ASP A 164 -9.17 -8.84 -5.36
N ALA A 165 -10.47 -9.12 -5.18
CA ALA A 165 -11.45 -8.08 -4.85
C ALA A 165 -11.23 -7.41 -3.47
N CYS A 166 -10.36 -7.98 -2.63
CA CYS A 166 -9.92 -7.37 -1.38
C CYS A 166 -8.70 -6.43 -1.57
N GLY A 167 -8.15 -6.37 -2.77
CA GLY A 167 -7.06 -5.48 -3.15
C GLY A 167 -5.67 -6.08 -3.00
N GLY A 168 -5.55 -7.38 -2.70
CA GLY A 168 -4.26 -8.04 -2.50
C GLY A 168 -3.93 -9.09 -3.57
N HIS A 169 -2.65 -9.45 -3.67
CA HIS A 169 -2.14 -10.44 -4.63
C HIS A 169 -0.78 -11.00 -4.18
N PRO A 170 -0.38 -12.20 -4.68
CA PRO A 170 0.93 -12.76 -4.39
C PRO A 170 2.02 -12.24 -5.34
N SER A 171 3.23 -12.09 -4.82
CA SER A 171 4.47 -12.12 -5.60
C SER A 171 5.16 -13.48 -5.43
N THR A 172 6.39 -13.61 -5.91
CA THR A 172 7.28 -14.75 -5.60
C THR A 172 7.50 -14.92 -4.10
N ASP A 173 7.40 -13.81 -3.36
CA ASP A 173 7.84 -13.71 -1.98
C ASP A 173 6.71 -13.48 -0.99
N ALA A 174 5.59 -12.85 -1.34
CA ALA A 174 4.55 -12.58 -0.36
C ALA A 174 3.18 -12.30 -0.96
N TYR A 175 2.12 -12.57 -0.20
CA TYR A 175 0.85 -11.89 -0.38
C TYR A 175 0.91 -10.48 0.24
N HIS A 176 0.49 -9.48 -0.50
CA HIS A 176 0.62 -8.08 -0.11
C HIS A 176 -0.46 -7.19 -0.76
N TYR A 177 -0.54 -5.95 -0.28
CA TYR A 177 -1.37 -4.88 -0.82
C TYR A 177 -0.52 -3.67 -1.17
N HIS A 178 -1.00 -2.84 -2.10
CA HIS A 178 -0.42 -1.54 -2.45
C HIS A 178 -1.26 -0.35 -1.96
N SER A 179 -2.41 -0.62 -1.34
CA SER A 179 -3.36 0.37 -0.82
C SER A 179 -4.17 -0.27 0.32
N LEU A 180 -5.03 0.50 0.99
CA LEU A 180 -5.90 -0.03 2.05
C LEU A 180 -6.70 -1.25 1.55
N PRO A 181 -6.64 -2.42 2.24
CA PRO A 181 -7.44 -3.58 1.92
C PRO A 181 -8.95 -3.26 1.99
N ALA A 182 -9.71 -3.72 1.01
CA ALA A 182 -11.17 -3.59 1.03
C ALA A 182 -11.86 -4.57 2.01
N CYS A 183 -11.10 -5.53 2.54
CA CYS A 183 -11.59 -6.61 3.40
C CYS A 183 -10.78 -6.70 4.69
N GLY A 184 -11.41 -7.23 5.75
CA GLY A 184 -10.74 -7.60 6.99
C GLY A 184 -10.25 -6.44 7.85
N LEU A 185 -10.59 -5.20 7.50
CA LEU A 185 -10.35 -4.00 8.30
C LEU A 185 -11.59 -3.12 8.33
N THR A 186 -11.82 -2.48 9.47
CA THR A 186 -12.76 -1.38 9.61
C THR A 186 -11.96 -0.14 9.95
N ALA A 187 -11.59 0.60 8.91
CA ALA A 187 -10.72 1.77 9.03
C ALA A 187 -11.49 3.02 9.44
N ASP A 188 -12.64 3.25 8.81
CA ASP A 188 -13.29 4.55 8.78
C ASP A 188 -14.69 4.46 9.42
N VAL A 189 -14.96 5.36 10.37
CA VAL A 189 -16.28 5.53 11.00
C VAL A 189 -16.70 6.97 10.80
N ALA A 190 -17.90 7.18 10.25
CA ALA A 190 -18.39 8.52 9.93
C ALA A 190 -18.35 9.45 11.15
N GLY A 191 -17.78 10.64 10.97
CA GLY A 191 -17.61 11.66 12.02
C GLY A 191 -16.47 11.39 13.01
N GLN A 192 -15.70 10.31 12.83
CA GLN A 192 -14.53 9.99 13.66
C GLN A 192 -13.26 10.05 12.84
N HIS A 193 -12.15 10.39 13.50
CA HIS A 193 -10.83 10.08 12.98
C HIS A 193 -10.71 8.57 12.77
N SER A 194 -10.11 8.16 11.66
CA SER A 194 -9.98 6.75 11.34
C SER A 194 -9.21 5.99 12.41
N ALA A 195 -9.49 4.69 12.50
CA ALA A 195 -8.76 3.75 13.33
C ALA A 195 -7.38 3.43 12.75
N LEU A 196 -6.50 2.92 13.61
CA LEU A 196 -5.24 2.32 13.20
C LEU A 196 -5.52 1.07 12.34
N VAL A 197 -4.92 1.01 11.16
CA VAL A 197 -5.08 -0.08 10.20
C VAL A 197 -3.80 -0.86 9.95
N GLY A 198 -2.64 -0.33 10.34
CA GLY A 198 -1.35 -0.97 10.13
C GLY A 198 -0.20 -0.18 10.73
N TYR A 199 1.01 -0.65 10.47
CA TYR A 199 2.25 0.03 10.85
C TYR A 199 3.19 0.10 9.66
N ALA A 200 3.85 1.24 9.49
CA ALA A 200 4.95 1.40 8.55
C ALA A 200 6.23 0.75 9.13
N SER A 201 7.18 0.39 8.27
CA SER A 201 8.42 -0.26 8.70
C SER A 201 9.32 0.63 9.55
N ASP A 202 9.06 1.94 9.58
CA ASP A 202 9.72 2.91 10.46
C ASP A 202 9.08 3.04 11.86
N GLY A 203 8.03 2.25 12.13
CA GLY A 203 7.37 2.11 13.42
C GLY A 203 6.15 3.02 13.62
N PHE A 204 5.92 4.00 12.76
CA PHE A 204 4.74 4.86 12.87
C PHE A 204 3.47 4.12 12.43
N GLY A 205 2.35 4.48 13.08
CA GLY A 205 1.03 3.93 12.75
C GLY A 205 0.54 4.41 11.38
N ILE A 206 -0.26 3.57 10.74
CA ILE A 206 -1.01 3.89 9.51
C ILE A 206 -2.49 3.85 9.89
N TYR A 207 -3.20 4.95 9.61
CA TYR A 207 -4.62 5.13 9.90
C TYR A 207 -5.43 5.16 8.60
N GLY A 208 -6.75 4.96 8.70
CA GLY A 208 -7.67 5.06 7.55
C GLY A 208 -7.75 6.46 6.90
N ASN A 209 -8.75 6.71 6.07
CA ASN A 209 -8.84 7.90 5.22
C ASN A 209 -9.33 9.16 5.96
N LEU A 210 -10.06 9.00 7.06
CA LEU A 210 -10.67 10.11 7.76
C LEU A 210 -9.72 10.73 8.80
N GLY A 211 -9.51 12.04 8.67
CA GLY A 211 -8.82 12.87 9.64
C GLY A 211 -9.78 13.43 10.72
N GLU A 212 -9.40 14.56 11.29
CA GLU A 212 -10.16 15.22 12.36
C GLU A 212 -11.62 15.50 11.94
N GLY A 213 -12.55 15.23 12.86
CA GLY A 213 -13.99 15.38 12.62
C GLY A 213 -14.59 14.43 11.58
N GLY A 214 -13.84 13.41 11.14
CA GLY A 214 -14.28 12.46 10.11
C GLY A 214 -14.16 12.99 8.68
N THR A 215 -13.29 13.97 8.46
CA THR A 215 -13.07 14.56 7.12
C THR A 215 -12.20 13.62 6.29
N ALA A 216 -12.67 13.21 5.11
CA ALA A 216 -11.88 12.41 4.19
C ALA A 216 -10.66 13.21 3.70
N LEU A 217 -9.49 12.61 3.81
CA LEU A 217 -8.21 13.22 3.46
C LEU A 217 -7.82 12.87 2.02
N LYS A 218 -7.10 13.79 1.40
CA LYS A 218 -6.37 13.58 0.14
C LYS A 218 -4.88 13.70 0.38
N SER A 219 -4.08 13.26 -0.58
CA SER A 219 -2.64 13.49 -0.57
C SER A 219 -2.28 14.96 -0.34
N SER A 220 -3.08 15.90 -0.87
CA SER A 220 -2.87 17.34 -0.70
C SER A 220 -3.05 17.86 0.74
N ASP A 221 -3.75 17.10 1.59
CA ASP A 221 -4.01 17.46 2.98
C ASP A 221 -2.93 16.91 3.93
N LEU A 222 -2.04 16.06 3.40
CA LEU A 222 -0.98 15.38 4.14
C LEU A 222 0.39 15.99 3.83
N ASP A 223 1.39 15.63 4.65
CA ASP A 223 2.77 16.03 4.42
C ASP A 223 3.40 15.29 3.22
N LYS A 224 4.64 15.66 2.89
CA LYS A 224 5.41 15.08 1.78
C LYS A 224 5.67 13.56 1.88
N CYS A 225 5.41 12.94 3.03
CA CYS A 225 5.52 11.50 3.27
C CYS A 225 4.17 10.82 3.47
N HIS A 226 3.08 11.54 3.21
CA HIS A 226 1.71 11.03 3.30
C HIS A 226 1.26 10.71 4.74
N GLY A 227 1.76 11.51 5.69
CA GLY A 227 1.29 11.52 7.07
C GLY A 227 1.12 12.93 7.59
N HIS A 228 0.87 13.08 8.88
CA HIS A 228 0.82 14.39 9.52
C HIS A 228 1.05 14.31 11.03
N ILE A 229 1.15 15.49 11.65
CA ILE A 229 1.12 15.70 13.11
C ILE A 229 -0.04 16.65 13.35
N HIS A 230 -0.93 16.33 14.30
CA HIS A 230 -2.00 17.25 14.67
C HIS A 230 -1.43 18.58 15.20
N ALA A 231 -2.17 19.66 14.99
CA ALA A 231 -1.74 20.97 15.46
C ALA A 231 -1.55 20.99 16.98
N GLY A 232 -0.35 21.33 17.44
CA GLY A 232 0.00 21.36 18.86
C GLY A 232 0.39 20.01 19.47
N ALA A 233 0.33 18.92 18.71
CA ALA A 233 0.80 17.61 19.15
C ALA A 233 2.34 17.50 19.06
N PRO A 234 2.98 16.72 19.94
CA PRO A 234 4.41 16.39 19.83
C PRO A 234 4.69 15.55 18.57
N SER A 235 5.92 15.62 18.05
CA SER A 235 6.33 14.85 16.86
C SER A 235 6.26 13.33 17.04
N SER A 236 6.21 12.85 18.28
CA SER A 236 5.95 11.45 18.61
C SER A 236 4.55 10.96 18.20
N GLU A 237 3.61 11.88 17.94
CA GLU A 237 2.26 11.56 17.46
C GLU A 237 2.14 11.57 15.94
N TYR A 238 3.25 11.72 15.22
CA TYR A 238 3.25 11.57 13.77
C TYR A 238 2.65 10.22 13.36
N HIS A 239 1.81 10.22 12.33
CA HIS A 239 1.26 8.99 11.76
C HIS A 239 0.91 9.18 10.29
N TYR A 240 0.85 8.07 9.57
CA TYR A 240 0.46 8.03 8.17
C TYR A 240 -1.04 7.82 8.02
N HIS A 241 -1.58 8.22 6.88
CA HIS A 241 -2.96 7.93 6.49
C HIS A 241 -3.00 7.10 5.21
N THR A 242 -4.07 6.33 5.05
CA THR A 242 -4.45 5.79 3.74
C THR A 242 -5.30 6.82 3.01
N THR A 243 -5.19 6.96 1.70
CA THR A 243 -6.10 7.79 0.90
C THR A 243 -6.50 7.09 -0.41
N ASP A 244 -7.50 7.65 -1.10
CA ASP A 244 -7.92 7.16 -2.41
C ASP A 244 -7.04 7.65 -3.56
N ASP A 245 -6.29 8.72 -3.38
CA ASP A 245 -5.33 9.23 -4.36
C ASP A 245 -3.90 8.73 -4.09
N PHE A 246 -3.09 8.68 -5.15
CA PHE A 246 -1.70 8.24 -5.06
C PHE A 246 -0.90 9.14 -4.08
N PRO A 247 0.00 8.58 -3.25
CA PRO A 247 0.50 7.20 -3.18
C PRO A 247 -0.34 6.22 -2.34
N TYR A 248 -1.59 6.55 -2.02
CA TYR A 248 -2.54 5.73 -1.25
C TYR A 248 -2.17 5.44 0.21
N THR A 249 -0.88 5.43 0.56
CA THR A 249 -0.31 5.14 1.88
C THR A 249 1.05 5.84 2.02
N VAL A 250 2.01 5.29 2.76
CA VAL A 250 3.34 5.86 3.04
C VAL A 250 4.08 6.29 1.76
N GLY A 251 4.36 7.59 1.62
CA GLY A 251 5.11 8.18 0.49
C GLY A 251 6.62 8.25 0.72
N CYS A 252 7.04 8.38 1.97
CA CYS A 252 8.41 8.24 2.48
C CYS A 252 8.39 7.89 3.97
N PHE A 253 9.54 7.51 4.52
CA PHE A 253 9.66 7.31 5.95
C PHE A 253 10.08 8.59 6.67
N ARG A 254 9.40 8.89 7.78
CA ARG A 254 9.77 9.89 8.78
C ARG A 254 10.48 9.28 9.99
N GLY A 255 10.54 7.96 10.11
CA GLY A 255 11.31 7.25 11.12
C GLY A 255 12.53 6.53 10.54
N THR A 256 13.16 5.68 11.37
CA THR A 256 14.19 4.75 10.91
C THR A 256 13.54 3.43 10.53
N ALA A 257 13.45 3.17 9.22
CA ALA A 257 12.86 1.95 8.69
C ALA A 257 13.64 0.69 9.07
N ALA A 258 12.93 -0.34 9.51
CA ALA A 258 13.45 -1.69 9.60
C ALA A 258 13.76 -2.23 8.19
N THR A 259 14.88 -2.95 8.05
CA THR A 259 15.37 -3.43 6.74
C THR A 259 15.00 -4.87 6.43
N THR A 260 14.39 -5.62 7.36
CA THR A 260 14.01 -7.03 7.20
C THR A 260 12.78 -7.38 8.02
N ASP A 261 11.77 -8.02 7.41
CA ASP A 261 10.70 -8.80 8.06
C ASP A 261 10.97 -10.30 8.08
#